data_AF-A0A1G9RJX4-F1
#
_entry.id   AF-A0A1G9RJX4-F1
#
_cell.length_a   1.000
_cell.length_b   1.000
_cell.length_c   1.000
_cell.angle_alpha   90.00
_cell.angle_beta   90.00
_cell.angle_gamma   90.00
#
_symmetry.space_group_name_H-M   'P 1'
#
loop_
_entity.id
_entity.type
_entity.pdbx_description
1 polymer ?
#
loop_
_entity_poly.entity_id
_entity_poly.type
_entity_poly.pdbx_seq_one_letter_code
_entity_poly.pdbx_strand_id
1 'polypeptide(L)'
;MQIELSRAERVQLLRELSGHLQADRHPGAAWLGAAIGRWLHHGGNLPELLGVRAPRGSKNTAQAITRRAEVDALLRRLALACGAEQASRVLRGIAPCPVELQAAVERLRELGAPSSPAAFWRASRRVARHMR
;
A
#
# COMPACT_ATOMS: atom_id res chain seq x y z
N MET A 1 -0.53 25.15 -7.40
CA MET A 1 -1.81 25.84 -7.65
C MET A 1 -2.91 25.01 -7.00
N GLN A 2 -3.40 25.40 -5.83
CA GLN A 2 -4.57 24.76 -5.23
C GLN A 2 -5.80 25.36 -5.90
N ILE A 3 -6.55 24.56 -6.65
CA ILE A 3 -7.85 24.97 -7.18
C ILE A 3 -8.83 24.92 -6.01
N GLU A 4 -9.34 26.07 -5.58
CA GLU A 4 -10.39 26.12 -4.57
C GLU A 4 -11.73 25.76 -5.21
N LEU A 5 -12.03 24.46 -5.21
CA LEU A 5 -13.34 23.95 -5.63
C LEU A 5 -14.34 24.13 -4.50
N SER A 6 -15.53 24.66 -4.81
CA SER A 6 -16.70 24.63 -3.94
C SER A 6 -17.17 23.19 -3.68
N ARG A 7 -18.02 23.01 -2.66
CA ARG A 7 -18.58 21.69 -2.36
C ARG A 7 -19.37 21.12 -3.54
N ALA A 8 -20.15 21.94 -4.24
CA ALA A 8 -20.96 21.53 -5.38
C ALA A 8 -20.07 21.08 -6.55
N GLU A 9 -19.01 21.85 -6.86
CA GLU A 9 -18.04 21.49 -7.90
C GLU A 9 -17.31 20.19 -7.58
N ARG A 10 -16.93 19.95 -6.32
CA ARG A 10 -16.32 18.68 -5.90
C ARG A 10 -17.26 17.49 -6.14
N VAL A 11 -18.54 17.62 -5.80
CA VAL A 11 -19.55 16.56 -6.02
C VAL A 11 -19.75 16.31 -7.52
N GLN A 12 -19.83 17.37 -8.31
CA GLN A 12 -19.97 17.26 -9.77
C GLN A 12 -18.75 16.57 -10.40
N LEU A 13 -17.54 16.96 -10.02
CA LEU A 13 -16.31 16.31 -10.46
C LEU A 13 -16.26 14.83 -10.06
N LEU A 14 -16.64 14.49 -8.83
CA LEU A 14 -16.70 13.09 -8.40
C LEU A 14 -17.70 12.29 -9.23
N ARG A 15 -18.85 12.87 -9.58
CA ARG A 15 -19.85 12.24 -10.45
C ARG A 15 -19.27 11.98 -11.84
N GLU A 16 -18.69 12.99 -12.47
CA GLU A 16 -18.08 12.88 -13.81
C GLU A 16 -16.95 11.83 -13.83
N LEU A 17 -16.01 11.92 -12.88
CA LEU A 17 -14.91 10.96 -12.76
C LEU A 17 -15.42 9.55 -12.47
N SER A 18 -16.46 9.39 -11.67
CA SER A 18 -17.05 8.07 -11.42
C SER A 18 -17.60 7.44 -12.71
N GLY A 19 -18.21 8.24 -13.59
CA GLY A 19 -18.69 7.80 -14.90
C GLY A 19 -17.54 7.40 -15.83
N HIS A 20 -16.48 8.20 -15.90
CA HIS A 20 -15.28 7.86 -16.68
C HIS A 20 -14.63 6.57 -16.20
N LEU A 21 -14.49 6.42 -14.87
CA LEU A 21 -13.92 5.21 -14.27
C LEU A 21 -14.77 3.98 -14.56
N GLN A 22 -16.11 4.08 -14.51
CA GLN A 22 -17.02 2.98 -14.86
C GLN A 22 -16.91 2.53 -16.31
N ALA A 23 -16.65 3.46 -17.23
CA ALA A 23 -16.48 3.18 -18.65
C ALA A 23 -15.06 2.67 -19.00
N ASP A 24 -14.13 2.71 -18.06
CA ASP A 24 -12.75 2.25 -18.26
C ASP A 24 -12.70 0.73 -18.46
N ARG A 25 -11.80 0.25 -19.33
CA ARG A 25 -11.61 -1.18 -19.61
C ARG A 25 -10.93 -1.91 -18.46
N HIS A 26 -10.22 -1.20 -17.59
CA HIS A 26 -9.55 -1.77 -16.44
C HIS A 26 -10.56 -2.13 -15.35
N PRO A 27 -10.70 -3.42 -14.96
CA PRO A 27 -11.73 -3.86 -14.00
C PRO A 27 -11.68 -3.13 -12.66
N GLY A 28 -10.47 -2.77 -12.19
CA GLY A 28 -10.30 -2.00 -10.96
C GLY A 28 -10.79 -0.55 -11.07
N ALA A 29 -10.68 0.06 -12.24
CA ALA A 29 -11.20 1.40 -12.48
C ALA A 29 -12.74 1.36 -12.52
N ALA A 30 -13.29 0.40 -13.28
CA ALA A 30 -14.73 0.18 -13.35
C ALA A 30 -15.37 -0.08 -11.97
N TRP A 31 -14.73 -0.93 -11.16
CA TRP A 31 -15.14 -1.19 -9.78
C TRP A 31 -15.13 0.07 -8.91
N LEU A 32 -14.06 0.86 -8.95
CA LEU A 32 -13.92 2.08 -8.16
C LEU A 32 -14.97 3.11 -8.56
N GLY A 33 -15.15 3.34 -9.86
CA GLY A 33 -16.18 4.21 -10.40
C GLY A 33 -17.58 3.79 -9.94
N ALA A 34 -17.89 2.49 -9.96
CA ALA A 34 -19.17 1.96 -9.49
C ALA A 34 -19.39 2.20 -7.99
N ALA A 35 -18.35 2.02 -7.16
CA ALA A 35 -18.43 2.27 -5.71
C ALA A 35 -18.67 3.76 -5.39
N ILE A 36 -17.95 4.67 -6.08
CA ILE A 36 -18.14 6.12 -5.93
C ILE A 36 -19.54 6.54 -6.39
N GLY A 37 -20.00 6.05 -7.55
CA GLY A 37 -21.33 6.35 -8.07
C GLY A 37 -22.44 5.90 -7.12
N ARG A 38 -22.35 4.67 -6.58
CA ARG A 38 -23.29 4.18 -5.56
C ARG A 38 -23.30 5.07 -4.31
N TRP A 39 -22.12 5.46 -3.82
CA TRP A 39 -22.00 6.34 -2.66
C TRP A 39 -22.62 7.72 -2.91
N LEU A 40 -22.41 8.31 -4.08
CA LEU A 40 -22.98 9.62 -4.44
C LEU A 40 -24.51 9.57 -4.52
N HIS A 41 -25.10 8.48 -5.01
CA HIS A 41 -26.55 8.35 -5.18
C HIS A 41 -27.29 7.89 -3.91
N HIS A 42 -26.71 6.98 -3.14
CA HIS A 42 -27.39 6.35 -2.00
C HIS A 42 -26.82 6.79 -0.64
N GLY A 43 -25.70 7.51 -0.61
CA GLY A 43 -25.01 7.89 0.61
C GLY A 43 -24.30 6.72 1.28
N GLY A 44 -24.07 6.85 2.59
CA GLY A 44 -23.44 5.82 3.43
C GLY A 44 -21.94 6.02 3.66
N ASN A 45 -21.30 4.99 4.21
CA ASN A 45 -19.87 5.00 4.54
C ASN A 45 -19.03 4.50 3.36
N LEU A 46 -18.27 5.40 2.74
CA LEU A 46 -17.46 5.07 1.57
C LEU A 46 -16.40 3.97 1.83
N PRO A 47 -15.66 3.97 2.96
CA PRO A 47 -14.76 2.86 3.30
C PRO A 47 -15.43 1.48 3.37
N GLU A 48 -16.69 1.40 3.79
CA GLU A 48 -17.47 0.15 3.75
C GLU A 48 -17.85 -0.26 2.34
N LEU A 49 -18.32 0.69 1.52
CA LEU A 49 -18.67 0.45 0.12
C LEU A 49 -17.46 0.02 -0.73
N LEU A 50 -16.27 0.51 -0.38
CA LEU A 50 -15.01 0.11 -0.99
C LEU A 50 -14.45 -1.19 -0.41
N GLY A 51 -15.05 -1.76 0.64
CA GLY A 51 -14.54 -2.97 1.30
C GLY A 51 -13.17 -2.78 1.97
N VAL A 52 -12.76 -1.55 2.24
CA VAL A 52 -11.45 -1.23 2.86
C VAL A 52 -11.55 -0.96 4.37
N ARG A 53 -12.77 -0.88 4.91
CA ARG A 53 -13.01 -0.83 6.35
C ARG A 53 -12.63 -2.18 6.98
N ALA A 54 -11.68 -2.15 7.90
CA ALA A 54 -11.33 -3.34 8.67
C ALA A 54 -12.51 -3.78 9.58
N PRO A 55 -12.74 -5.10 9.76
CA PRO A 55 -13.68 -5.59 10.75
C PRO A 55 -13.34 -5.08 12.16
N ARG A 56 -14.36 -4.96 13.02
CA ARG A 56 -14.18 -4.50 14.40
C ARG A 56 -13.15 -5.37 15.13
N GLY A 57 -12.14 -4.73 15.74
CA GLY A 57 -11.05 -5.41 16.44
C GLY A 57 -9.89 -5.89 15.56
N SER A 58 -10.02 -5.83 14.22
CA SER A 58 -8.93 -6.20 13.32
C SER A 58 -7.87 -5.10 13.24
N LYS A 59 -6.60 -5.50 13.35
CA LYS A 59 -5.44 -4.62 13.11
C LYS A 59 -5.05 -4.54 11.62
N ASN A 60 -5.73 -5.26 10.74
CA ASN A 60 -5.44 -5.28 9.31
C ASN A 60 -6.16 -4.14 8.57
N THR A 61 -5.88 -2.91 8.98
CA THR A 61 -6.41 -1.69 8.34
C THR A 61 -5.75 -1.43 6.99
N ALA A 62 -6.35 -0.58 6.15
CA ALA A 62 -5.75 -0.15 4.89
C ALA A 62 -4.33 0.42 5.11
N GLN A 63 -4.13 1.26 6.13
CA GLN A 63 -2.82 1.81 6.49
C GLN A 63 -1.82 0.71 6.88
N ALA A 64 -2.27 -0.30 7.65
CA ALA A 64 -1.41 -1.42 8.02
C ALA A 64 -1.04 -2.30 6.82
N ILE A 65 -1.96 -2.49 5.87
CA ILE A 65 -1.71 -3.21 4.61
C ILE A 65 -0.69 -2.46 3.78
N THR A 66 -0.87 -1.15 3.56
CA THR A 66 0.05 -0.31 2.78
C THR A 66 1.44 -0.25 3.43
N ARG A 67 1.50 -0.02 4.75
CA ARG A 67 2.77 -0.03 5.50
C ARG A 67 3.47 -1.39 5.38
N ARG A 68 2.73 -2.50 5.50
CA ARG A 68 3.29 -3.84 5.35
C ARG A 68 3.81 -4.07 3.93
N ALA A 69 3.12 -3.59 2.91
CA ALA A 69 3.57 -3.70 1.51
C ALA A 69 4.87 -2.93 1.27
N GLU A 70 5.01 -1.71 1.83
CA GLU A 70 6.25 -0.93 1.80
C GLU A 70 7.39 -1.69 2.48
N VAL A 71 7.18 -2.19 3.70
CA VAL A 71 8.16 -3.00 4.44
C VAL A 71 8.55 -4.24 3.64
N ASP A 72 7.58 -4.97 3.09
CA ASP A 72 7.84 -6.19 2.33
C ASP A 72 8.66 -5.92 1.06
N ALA A 73 8.38 -4.82 0.36
CA ALA A 73 9.13 -4.41 -0.82
C ALA A 73 10.58 -4.04 -0.48
N LEU A 74 10.80 -3.27 0.58
CA LEU A 74 12.13 -2.88 1.05
C LEU A 74 12.93 -4.09 1.56
N LEU A 75 12.30 -4.98 2.34
CA LEU A 75 12.92 -6.23 2.80
C LEU A 75 13.32 -7.10 1.60
N ARG A 76 12.43 -7.26 0.61
CA ARG A 76 12.75 -8.03 -0.60
C ARG A 76 13.90 -7.39 -1.38
N ARG A 77 13.92 -6.07 -1.56
CA ARG A 77 15.01 -5.35 -2.23
C ARG A 77 16.36 -5.61 -1.54
N LEU A 78 16.41 -5.49 -0.21
CA LEU A 78 17.62 -5.77 0.56
C LEU A 78 18.05 -7.24 0.44
N ALA A 79 17.11 -8.19 0.55
CA ALA A 79 17.40 -9.61 0.39
C ALA A 79 17.88 -10.00 -1.02
N LEU A 80 17.37 -9.36 -2.07
CA LEU A 80 17.82 -9.62 -3.44
C LEU A 80 19.26 -9.13 -3.67
N ALA A 81 19.68 -8.08 -2.97
CA ALA A 81 21.00 -7.50 -3.15
C ALA A 81 22.12 -8.27 -2.44
N CYS A 82 21.88 -8.81 -1.24
CA CYS A 82 22.92 -9.45 -0.44
C CYS A 82 22.54 -10.82 0.15
N GLY A 83 21.34 -11.34 -0.11
CA GLY A 83 20.82 -12.56 0.49
C GLY A 83 20.16 -12.32 1.86
N ALA A 84 19.22 -13.20 2.25
CA ALA A 84 18.37 -12.99 3.44
C ALA A 84 19.14 -12.96 4.78
N GLU A 85 20.15 -13.83 4.93
CA GLU A 85 20.98 -13.88 6.14
C GLU A 85 21.82 -12.60 6.28
N GLN A 86 22.50 -12.18 5.21
CA GLN A 86 23.29 -10.95 5.22
C GLN A 86 22.39 -9.72 5.41
N ALA A 87 21.23 -9.66 4.74
CA ALA A 87 20.24 -8.61 4.90
C ALA A 87 19.77 -8.46 6.36
N SER A 88 19.56 -9.58 7.06
CA SER A 88 19.25 -9.59 8.49
C SER A 88 20.37 -8.97 9.33
N ARG A 89 21.62 -9.33 9.07
CA ARG A 89 22.79 -8.77 9.77
C ARG A 89 22.95 -7.27 9.51
N VAL A 90 22.75 -6.82 8.28
CA VAL A 90 22.78 -5.39 7.91
C VAL A 90 21.70 -4.61 8.66
N LEU A 91 20.46 -5.10 8.64
CA LEU A 91 19.35 -4.40 9.30
C LEU A 91 19.55 -4.31 10.82
N ARG A 92 20.16 -5.34 11.43
CA ARG A 92 20.57 -5.37 12.85
C ARG A 92 21.80 -4.53 13.19
N GLY A 93 22.49 -3.96 12.19
CA GLY A 93 23.72 -3.18 12.41
C GLY A 93 24.96 -4.03 12.73
N ILE A 94 24.91 -5.34 12.47
CA ILE A 94 26.02 -6.29 12.72
C ILE A 94 27.00 -6.31 11.52
N ALA A 95 26.49 -6.02 10.32
CA ALA A 95 27.27 -5.99 9.09
C ALA A 95 27.15 -4.62 8.41
N PRO A 96 28.18 -4.20 7.63
CA PRO A 96 28.14 -2.93 6.91
C PRO A 96 26.99 -2.90 5.90
N CYS A 97 26.29 -1.77 5.82
CA CYS A 97 25.26 -1.54 4.83
C CYS A 97 25.89 -1.15 3.48
N PRO A 98 25.50 -1.79 2.36
CA PRO A 98 25.84 -1.29 1.03
C PRO A 98 25.33 0.15 0.85
N VAL A 99 26.15 1.02 0.27
CA VAL A 99 25.86 2.46 0.14
C VAL A 99 24.56 2.70 -0.62
N GLU A 100 24.30 1.90 -1.65
CA GLU A 100 23.13 1.99 -2.53
C GLU A 100 21.82 1.61 -1.82
N LEU A 101 21.92 0.96 -0.65
CA LEU A 101 20.80 0.48 0.14
C LEU A 101 20.63 1.23 1.46
N GLN A 102 21.50 2.20 1.75
CA GLN A 102 21.51 2.97 2.99
C GLN A 102 20.13 3.57 3.31
N ALA A 103 19.53 4.29 2.35
CA ALA A 103 18.20 4.88 2.51
C ALA A 103 17.09 3.82 2.73
N ALA A 104 17.21 2.64 2.10
CA ALA A 104 16.24 1.56 2.29
C ALA A 104 16.34 0.96 3.70
N VAL A 105 17.57 0.81 4.23
CA VAL A 105 17.81 0.29 5.57
C VAL A 105 17.37 1.28 6.64
N GLU A 106 17.66 2.58 6.46
CA GLU A 106 17.18 3.65 7.34
C GLU A 106 15.65 3.65 7.39
N ARG A 107 15.01 3.61 6.23
CA ARG A 107 13.55 3.54 6.13
C ARG A 107 12.97 2.29 6.82
N LEU A 108 13.61 1.13 6.66
CA LEU A 108 13.19 -0.09 7.35
C LEU A 108 13.31 0.03 8.88
N ARG A 109 14.34 0.72 9.39
CA ARG A 109 14.50 0.98 10.83
C ARG A 109 13.44 1.93 11.37
N GLU A 110 13.18 3.05 10.67
CA GLU A 110 12.09 3.98 11.01
C GLU A 110 10.73 3.27 11.07
N LEU A 111 10.48 2.37 10.12
CA LEU A 111 9.25 1.59 10.04
C LEU A 111 9.18 0.47 11.07
N GLY A 112 10.22 0.25 11.90
CA GLY A 112 10.27 -0.82 12.89
C GLY A 112 10.19 -2.21 12.24
N ALA A 113 10.83 -2.39 11.09
CA ALA A 113 10.75 -3.62 10.33
C ALA A 113 11.36 -4.81 11.09
N PRO A 114 10.75 -6.01 10.99
CA PRO A 114 11.31 -7.22 11.59
C PRO A 114 12.64 -7.58 10.92
N SER A 115 13.65 -7.90 11.74
CA SER A 115 15.02 -8.12 11.28
C SER A 115 15.47 -9.58 11.28
N SER A 116 14.57 -10.55 11.47
CA SER A 116 14.93 -11.98 11.42
C SER A 116 15.02 -12.50 9.97
N PRO A 117 15.87 -13.50 9.67
CA PRO A 117 15.98 -14.07 8.32
C PRO A 117 14.62 -14.56 7.77
N ALA A 118 13.79 -15.16 8.62
CA ALA A 118 12.44 -15.60 8.27
C ALA A 118 11.49 -14.45 7.86
N ALA A 119 11.74 -13.21 8.29
CA ALA A 119 10.96 -12.05 7.88
C ALA A 119 11.17 -11.73 6.39
N PHE A 120 12.42 -11.79 5.92
CA PHE A 120 12.78 -11.58 4.50
C PHE A 120 12.11 -12.61 3.60
N TRP A 121 12.16 -13.89 3.98
CA TRP A 121 11.50 -14.94 3.19
C TRP A 121 9.98 -14.76 3.13
N ARG A 122 9.34 -14.38 4.25
CA ARG A 122 7.90 -14.07 4.28
C ARG A 122 7.56 -12.86 3.41
N ALA A 123 8.36 -11.80 3.47
CA ALA A 123 8.21 -10.62 2.63
C ALA A 123 8.29 -10.97 1.15
N SER A 124 9.35 -11.69 0.73
CA SER A 124 9.55 -12.12 -0.65
C SER A 124 8.37 -12.95 -1.19
N ARG A 125 7.84 -13.88 -0.40
CA ARG A 125 6.65 -14.66 -0.79
C ARG A 125 5.40 -13.81 -0.94
N ARG A 126 5.18 -12.83 -0.05
CA ARG A 126 4.03 -11.92 -0.14
C ARG A 126 4.13 -11.01 -1.36
N VAL A 127 5.30 -10.42 -1.62
CA VAL A 127 5.50 -9.60 -2.82
C VAL A 127 5.27 -10.41 -4.10
N ALA A 128 5.79 -11.63 -4.18
CA ALA A 128 5.59 -12.50 -5.34
C ALA A 128 4.11 -12.88 -5.58
N ARG A 129 3.30 -12.95 -4.51
CA ARG A 129 1.85 -13.21 -4.62
C ARG A 129 1.06 -12.01 -5.14
N HIS A 130 1.47 -10.79 -4.81
CA HIS A 130 0.79 -9.56 -5.26
C HIS A 130 1.16 -9.16 -6.71
N MET A 131 2.23 -9.73 -7.27
CA MET A 131 2.64 -9.51 -8.68
C MET A 131 1.99 -10.49 -9.66
N ARG A 132 1.14 -11.42 -9.18
CA ARG A 132 0.35 -12.34 -9.99
C ARG A 132 -1.08 -11.82 -10.07
#